data_AF-A0A8C0JNF3-F1
#
_entry.id   AF-A0A8C0JNF3-F1
#
_cell.length_a   1.000
_cell.length_b   1.000
_cell.length_c   1.000
_cell.angle_alpha   90.00
_cell.angle_beta   90.00
_cell.angle_gamma   90.00
#
_symmetry.space_group_name_H-M   'P 1'
#
loop_
_entity.id
_entity.type
_entity.pdbx_description
1 polymer ?
#
loop_
_entity_poly.entity_id
_entity_poly.type
_entity_poly.pdbx_seq_one_letter_code
_entity_poly.pdbx_strand_id
1 'polypeptide(L)'
;MSAALLRRGLELLGAPEAPQGAPGQAKPSGARAKRGRKAKATQAQKLRNSAKGKVPKSALAEFQKQECQGYLGVNLKFMTSARSTVAESVTQQIVRQNRGRKACDRPVAKKKKKKEAEGTVFTEEDFQKFQQEYFGS
;
A
#
# COMPACT_ATOMS: atom_id res chain seq x y z
N MET A 1 -11.62 1.29 8.44
CA MET A 1 -11.73 1.86 7.08
C MET A 1 -12.68 0.98 6.30
N SER A 2 -13.77 1.55 5.74
CA SER A 2 -14.79 0.74 5.07
C SER A 2 -14.31 0.27 3.70
N ALA A 3 -14.59 -1.00 3.36
CA ALA A 3 -14.26 -1.57 2.05
C ALA A 3 -14.89 -0.79 0.88
N ALA A 4 -16.04 -0.15 1.14
CA ALA A 4 -16.72 0.73 0.18
C ALA A 4 -15.88 1.95 -0.23
N LEU A 5 -15.10 2.54 0.69
CA LEU A 5 -14.22 3.68 0.37
C LEU A 5 -13.05 3.25 -0.51
N LEU A 6 -12.49 2.06 -0.26
CA LEU A 6 -11.41 1.52 -1.08
C LEU A 6 -11.88 1.20 -2.51
N ARG A 7 -13.07 0.60 -2.65
CA ARG A 7 -13.66 0.31 -3.96
C ARG A 7 -13.94 1.60 -4.76
N ARG A 8 -14.54 2.61 -4.13
CA ARG A 8 -14.76 3.93 -4.78
C ARG A 8 -13.45 4.63 -5.17
N GLY A 9 -12.42 4.54 -4.32
CA GLY A 9 -11.12 5.13 -4.61
C GLY A 9 -10.46 4.52 -5.85
N LEU A 10 -10.61 3.20 -6.04
CA LEU A 10 -10.10 2.51 -7.22
C LEU A 10 -10.92 2.80 -8.48
N GLU A 11 -12.25 2.93 -8.38
CA GLU A 11 -13.12 3.30 -9.50
C GLU A 11 -12.82 4.71 -10.04
N LEU A 12 -12.44 5.66 -9.18
CA LEU A 12 -12.12 7.03 -9.60
C LEU A 12 -10.73 7.15 -10.26
N LEU A 13 -9.81 6.22 -9.96
CA LEU A 13 -8.43 6.24 -10.45
C LEU A 13 -8.21 5.27 -11.63
N GLY A 14 -9.12 4.31 -11.84
CA GLY A 14 -9.11 3.44 -13.00
C GLY A 14 -9.56 4.19 -14.26
N ALA A 15 -8.80 4.09 -15.34
CA ALA A 15 -9.29 4.49 -16.66
C ALA A 15 -10.56 3.68 -17.00
N PRO A 16 -11.52 4.23 -17.76
CA PRO A 16 -12.74 3.53 -18.11
C PRO A 16 -12.40 2.34 -19.02
N GLU A 17 -12.29 1.14 -18.45
CA GLU A 17 -12.36 -0.10 -19.21
C GLU A 17 -13.78 -0.22 -19.77
N ALA A 18 -13.88 -0.44 -21.08
CA ALA A 18 -15.12 -0.62 -21.81
C ALA A 18 -15.97 -1.75 -21.21
N PRO A 19 -17.31 -1.70 -21.34
CA PRO A 19 -18.18 -2.66 -20.67
C PRO A 19 -18.04 -4.02 -21.36
N GLN A 20 -17.54 -5.02 -20.62
CA GLN A 20 -17.73 -6.42 -21.01
C GLN A 20 -18.67 -7.09 -20.02
N GLY A 21 -19.71 -7.67 -20.62
CA GLY A 21 -20.86 -8.26 -19.96
C GLY A 21 -20.59 -9.55 -19.20
N ALA A 22 -21.70 -10.07 -18.69
CA ALA A 22 -21.91 -11.12 -17.70
C ALA A 22 -21.21 -12.48 -17.99
N PRO A 23 -21.16 -13.39 -16.98
CA PRO A 23 -20.30 -14.57 -16.99
C PRO A 23 -20.93 -15.75 -17.72
N GLY A 24 -20.14 -16.45 -18.55
CA GLY A 24 -20.58 -17.64 -19.27
C GLY A 24 -19.40 -18.49 -19.77
N GLN A 25 -19.24 -19.64 -19.14
CA GLN A 25 -18.56 -20.90 -19.52
C GLN A 25 -17.81 -20.98 -20.87
N ALA A 26 -16.54 -21.45 -20.86
CA ALA A 26 -16.17 -22.82 -21.29
C ALA A 26 -14.68 -22.98 -21.74
N LYS A 27 -14.05 -24.01 -21.15
CA LYS A 27 -12.90 -24.84 -21.58
C LYS A 27 -11.46 -24.27 -21.58
N PRO A 28 -10.49 -25.00 -20.97
CA PRO A 28 -9.06 -24.78 -21.15
C PRO A 28 -8.53 -25.69 -22.27
N SER A 29 -8.00 -25.11 -23.35
CA SER A 29 -7.13 -25.85 -24.27
C SER A 29 -5.74 -25.23 -24.24
N GLY A 30 -4.78 -26.07 -23.86
CA GLY A 30 -3.39 -25.70 -23.71
C GLY A 30 -2.77 -25.29 -25.04
N ALA A 31 -2.08 -24.16 -25.03
CA ALA A 31 -0.87 -23.96 -25.80
C ALA A 31 -0.04 -22.90 -25.08
N ARG A 32 1.16 -23.29 -24.63
CA ARG A 32 2.18 -22.40 -24.09
C ARG A 32 2.64 -21.49 -25.23
N ALA A 33 1.91 -20.40 -25.45
CA ALA A 33 2.27 -19.36 -26.40
C ALA A 33 3.61 -18.78 -25.96
N LYS A 34 4.68 -19.15 -26.67
CA LYS A 34 5.98 -18.48 -26.61
C LYS A 34 5.69 -16.99 -26.78
N ARG A 35 5.84 -16.21 -25.71
CA ARG A 35 5.83 -14.75 -25.77
C ARG A 35 7.03 -14.34 -26.63
N GLY A 36 6.82 -14.31 -27.94
CA GLY A 36 7.70 -13.61 -28.85
C GLY A 36 7.79 -12.19 -28.30
N ARG A 37 8.98 -11.82 -27.82
CA ARG A 37 9.32 -10.42 -27.62
C ARG A 37 9.13 -9.77 -28.99
N LYS A 38 7.95 -9.20 -29.23
CA LYS A 38 7.81 -8.17 -30.25
C LYS A 38 8.66 -7.03 -29.72
N ALA A 39 9.94 -7.04 -30.10
CA ALA A 39 10.70 -5.82 -30.21
C ALA A 39 9.78 -4.89 -30.99
N LYS A 40 9.18 -3.93 -30.28
CA LYS A 40 8.45 -2.85 -30.94
C LYS A 40 9.48 -2.26 -31.87
N ALA A 41 9.34 -2.57 -33.16
CA ALA A 41 10.03 -1.86 -34.20
C ALA A 41 9.83 -0.40 -33.83
N THR A 42 10.92 0.28 -33.50
CA THR A 42 11.00 1.72 -33.59
C THR A 42 10.67 2.04 -35.04
N GLN A 43 9.37 2.10 -35.35
CA GLN A 43 8.87 2.91 -36.43
C GLN A 43 9.41 4.28 -36.08
N ALA A 44 10.51 4.63 -36.74
CA ALA A 44 10.89 5.99 -36.99
C ALA A 44 9.69 6.59 -37.71
N GLN A 45 8.69 7.02 -36.94
CA GLN A 45 7.64 7.90 -37.39
C GLN A 45 8.42 9.09 -37.95
N LYS A 46 8.48 9.16 -39.28
CA LYS A 46 9.31 10.11 -40.02
C LYS A 46 8.98 11.50 -39.48
N LEU A 47 9.88 12.01 -38.64
CA LEU A 47 9.76 13.33 -38.06
C LEU A 47 9.91 14.32 -39.22
N ARG A 48 8.77 14.77 -39.75
CA ARG A 48 8.64 15.64 -40.94
C ARG A 48 9.28 17.03 -40.77
N ASN A 49 9.84 17.30 -39.59
CA ASN A 49 10.23 18.64 -39.16
C ASN A 49 11.77 18.78 -39.04
N SER A 50 12.54 17.88 -39.64
CA SER A 50 14.01 17.95 -39.60
C SER A 50 14.56 18.61 -40.85
N ALA A 51 15.52 19.53 -40.67
CA ALA A 51 16.24 20.16 -41.76
C ALA A 51 16.91 19.09 -42.64
N LYS A 52 16.96 19.32 -43.96
CA LYS A 52 17.52 18.36 -44.92
C LYS A 52 18.93 17.95 -44.51
N GLY A 53 19.15 16.64 -44.32
CA GLY A 53 20.44 16.08 -43.91
C GLY A 53 20.70 16.06 -42.39
N LYS A 54 19.73 16.46 -41.54
CA LYS A 54 19.80 16.29 -40.09
C LYS A 54 18.84 15.17 -39.66
N VAL A 55 19.32 14.32 -38.76
CA VAL A 55 18.49 13.30 -38.11
C VAL A 55 18.10 13.84 -36.75
N PRO A 56 16.79 13.97 -36.45
CA PRO A 56 16.36 14.42 -35.14
C PRO A 56 16.80 13.40 -34.09
N LYS A 57 17.59 13.87 -33.13
CA LYS A 57 18.06 13.07 -32.00
C LYS A 57 17.01 13.13 -30.89
N SER A 58 16.75 11.98 -30.27
CA SER A 58 15.91 11.95 -29.08
C SER A 58 16.66 12.62 -27.92
N ALA A 59 16.02 13.62 -27.31
CA ALA A 59 16.56 14.29 -26.12
C ALA A 59 16.84 13.28 -25.00
N LEU A 60 15.99 12.26 -24.85
CA LEU A 60 16.19 11.19 -23.87
C LEU A 60 17.41 10.32 -24.21
N ALA A 61 17.67 10.06 -25.49
CA ALA A 61 18.81 9.24 -25.91
C ALA A 61 20.14 9.98 -25.76
N GLU A 62 20.17 11.30 -25.99
CA GLU A 62 21.37 12.12 -25.72
C GLU A 62 21.58 12.28 -24.21
N PHE A 63 20.51 12.52 -23.43
CA PHE A 63 20.58 12.55 -21.97
C PHE A 63 21.14 11.25 -21.39
N GLN A 64 20.67 10.09 -21.83
CA GLN A 64 21.19 8.79 -21.36
C GLN A 64 22.64 8.51 -21.76
N LYS A 65 23.15 9.12 -22.84
CA LYS A 65 24.56 8.99 -23.26
C LYS A 65 25.47 9.90 -22.46
N GLN A 66 25.00 11.10 -22.14
CA GLN A 66 25.74 12.08 -21.34
C GLN A 66 25.73 11.70 -19.87
N GLU A 67 24.60 11.21 -19.37
CA GLU A 67 24.37 10.87 -17.98
C GLU A 67 24.41 9.36 -17.78
N CYS A 68 25.58 8.85 -17.38
CA CYS A 68 25.74 7.44 -16.99
C CYS A 68 25.27 7.14 -15.56
N GLN A 69 24.74 8.13 -14.84
CA GLN A 69 24.41 8.01 -13.42
C GLN A 69 22.89 8.03 -13.17
N GLY A 70 22.46 7.22 -12.20
CA GLY A 70 21.06 7.15 -11.78
C GLY A 70 20.68 8.33 -10.89
N TYR A 71 19.70 9.11 -11.33
CA TYR A 71 19.14 10.24 -10.57
C TYR A 71 18.22 9.83 -9.42
N LEU A 72 18.09 8.54 -9.12
CA LEU A 72 17.17 8.05 -8.09
C LEU A 72 17.46 8.68 -6.73
N GLY A 73 18.73 8.77 -6.32
CA GLY A 73 19.11 9.37 -5.03
C GLY A 73 18.80 10.86 -4.96
N VAL A 74 19.10 11.61 -6.03
CA VAL A 74 18.82 13.05 -6.13
C VAL A 74 17.32 13.32 -6.14
N ASN A 75 16.56 12.55 -6.91
CA ASN A 75 15.10 12.66 -7.00
C ASN A 75 14.44 12.27 -5.68
N LEU A 76 14.91 11.21 -5.03
CA LEU A 76 14.39 10.79 -3.73
C LEU A 76 14.68 11.86 -2.68
N LYS A 77 15.90 12.41 -2.66
CA LYS A 77 16.25 13.55 -1.80
C LYS A 77 15.35 14.75 -2.10
N PHE A 78 15.12 15.11 -3.36
CA PHE A 78 14.21 16.21 -3.72
C PHE A 78 12.78 15.96 -3.22
N MET A 79 12.20 14.80 -3.53
CA MET A 79 10.85 14.41 -3.10
C MET A 79 10.70 14.31 -1.57
N THR A 80 11.78 14.01 -0.85
CA THR A 80 11.76 13.86 0.61
C THR A 80 12.26 15.09 1.38
N SER A 81 12.96 16.01 0.71
CA SER A 81 13.61 17.19 1.33
C SER A 81 12.62 18.23 1.84
N ALA A 82 11.39 18.23 1.36
CA ALA A 82 10.32 19.06 1.89
C ALA A 82 9.38 18.21 2.76
N ARG A 83 9.64 18.16 4.07
CA ARG A 83 8.63 17.74 5.05
C ARG A 83 8.29 18.94 5.92
N SER A 84 7.11 19.49 5.66
CA SER A 84 6.51 20.69 6.25
C SER A 84 7.10 22.03 5.80
N THR A 85 6.26 22.83 5.12
CA THR A 85 6.49 24.25 4.84
C THR A 85 6.40 25.13 6.09
N VAL A 86 6.03 24.52 7.22
CA VAL A 86 5.72 25.18 8.48
C VAL A 86 6.81 24.82 9.47
N ALA A 87 7.38 25.83 10.14
CA ALA A 87 8.40 25.62 11.16
C ALA A 87 7.96 24.55 12.18
N GLU A 88 8.90 23.71 12.61
CA GLU A 88 8.64 22.61 13.56
C GLU A 88 7.99 23.10 14.86
N SER A 89 8.31 24.32 15.29
CA SER A 89 7.69 24.97 16.45
C SER A 89 6.17 25.16 16.29
N VAL A 90 5.73 25.58 15.11
CA VAL A 90 4.32 25.83 14.80
C VAL A 90 3.57 24.51 14.67
N THR A 91 4.16 23.48 14.05
CA THR A 91 3.56 22.14 14.03
C THR A 91 3.45 21.55 15.43
N GLN A 92 4.47 21.70 16.28
CA GLN A 92 4.40 21.30 17.68
C GLN A 92 3.32 22.07 18.47
N GLN A 93 3.17 23.37 18.22
CA GLN A 93 2.12 24.20 18.83
C GLN A 93 0.73 23.71 18.43
N ILE A 94 0.49 23.46 17.14
CA ILE A 94 -0.77 22.89 16.63
C ILE A 94 -1.04 21.54 17.28
N VAL A 95 -0.04 20.64 17.37
CA VAL A 95 -0.21 19.34 18.02
C VAL A 95 -0.58 19.50 19.50
N ARG A 96 0.12 20.37 20.24
CA ARG A 96 -0.17 20.63 21.66
C ARG A 96 -1.57 21.21 21.87
N GLN A 97 -2.01 22.13 21.02
CA GLN A 97 -3.36 22.72 21.10
C GLN A 97 -4.47 21.70 20.81
N ASN A 98 -4.20 20.75 19.89
CA ASN A 98 -5.15 19.72 19.50
C ASN A 98 -5.17 18.50 20.43
N ARG A 99 -4.08 18.26 21.17
CA ARG A 99 -3.98 17.17 22.16
C ARG A 99 -5.12 17.27 23.18
N GLY A 100 -5.78 16.16 23.42
CA GLY A 100 -6.85 16.04 24.42
C GLY A 100 -8.24 16.47 23.92
N ARG A 101 -8.34 17.07 22.72
CA ARG A 101 -9.64 17.32 22.06
C ARG A 101 -10.18 16.06 21.38
N LYS A 102 -9.30 15.15 20.95
CA LYS A 102 -9.70 13.86 20.37
C LYS A 102 -9.73 12.80 21.46
N ALA A 103 -10.73 11.92 21.40
CA ALA A 103 -10.83 10.76 22.31
C ALA A 103 -9.58 9.86 22.26
N CYS A 104 -8.90 9.80 21.11
CA CYS A 104 -7.66 9.04 20.91
C CYS A 104 -6.46 9.60 21.67
N ASP A 105 -6.43 10.91 21.94
CA ASP A 105 -5.32 11.56 22.64
C ASP A 105 -5.47 11.49 24.16
N ARG A 106 -6.65 11.10 24.64
CA ARG A 106 -6.88 10.90 26.07
C ARG A 106 -6.13 9.63 26.47
N PRO A 107 -5.16 9.70 27.40
CA PRO A 107 -4.53 8.49 27.88
C PRO A 107 -5.62 7.60 28.45
N VAL A 108 -5.84 6.44 27.82
CA VAL A 108 -6.71 5.42 28.38
C VAL A 108 -5.99 4.96 29.64
N ALA A 109 -6.39 5.50 30.78
CA ALA A 109 -6.01 4.98 32.08
C ALA A 109 -6.59 3.56 32.14
N LYS A 110 -5.89 2.61 31.51
CA LYS A 110 -6.12 1.19 31.68
C LYS A 110 -5.69 0.92 33.11
N LYS A 111 -6.58 1.21 34.07
CA LYS A 111 -6.56 0.55 35.36
C LYS A 111 -6.49 -0.92 35.01
N LYS A 112 -5.35 -1.55 35.27
CA LYS A 112 -5.22 -3.00 35.16
C LYS A 112 -6.33 -3.53 36.06
N LYS A 113 -7.47 -3.91 35.48
CA LYS A 113 -8.42 -4.78 36.18
C LYS A 113 -7.55 -5.98 36.52
N LYS A 114 -7.28 -6.16 37.82
CA LYS A 114 -6.71 -7.41 38.30
C LYS A 114 -7.60 -8.49 37.69
N LYS A 115 -7.01 -9.36 36.88
CA LYS A 115 -7.73 -10.55 36.43
C LYS A 115 -7.94 -11.34 37.72
N GLU A 116 -9.12 -11.23 38.31
CA GLU A 116 -9.52 -12.21 39.30
C GLU A 116 -9.57 -13.53 38.54
N ALA A 117 -8.79 -14.50 39.02
CA ALA A 117 -8.67 -15.81 38.43
C ALA A 117 -9.88 -16.66 38.83
N GLU A 118 -11.09 -16.17 38.59
CA GLU A 118 -12.33 -16.87 38.92
C GLU A 118 -13.33 -16.65 37.79
N GLY A 119 -12.96 -17.13 36.60
CA GLY A 119 -13.85 -17.23 35.44
C GLY A 119 -14.45 -18.62 35.27
N THR A 120 -14.14 -19.54 36.19
CA THR A 120 -14.57 -20.94 36.11
C THR A 120 -15.40 -21.24 37.34
N VAL A 121 -16.60 -21.79 37.11
CA VAL A 121 -17.56 -22.18 38.16
C VAL A 121 -17.01 -23.29 39.06
N PHE A 122 -16.00 -24.02 38.57
CA PHE A 122 -15.31 -25.07 39.29
C PHE A 122 -13.94 -24.59 39.77
N THR A 123 -13.70 -24.80 41.05
CA THR A 123 -12.40 -24.57 41.69
C THR A 123 -11.54 -25.84 41.62
N GLU A 124 -10.23 -25.70 41.84
CA GLU A 124 -9.33 -26.85 41.94
C GLU A 124 -9.75 -27.83 43.05
N GLU A 125 -10.38 -27.32 44.12
CA GLU A 125 -10.92 -28.12 45.21
C GLU A 125 -12.08 -29.02 44.75
N ASP A 126 -12.90 -28.55 43.81
CA ASP A 126 -13.99 -29.35 43.23
C ASP A 126 -13.45 -30.49 42.37
N PHE A 127 -12.33 -30.25 41.69
CA PHE A 127 -11.66 -31.28 40.90
C PHE A 127 -11.07 -32.38 41.80
N GLN A 128 -10.47 -32.01 42.94
CA GLN A 128 -9.95 -32.98 43.90
C GLN A 128 -11.06 -33.85 44.52
N LYS A 129 -12.22 -33.25 44.85
CA LYS A 129 -13.39 -33.99 45.31
C LYS A 129 -13.88 -34.99 44.27
N PHE A 130 -13.98 -34.56 43.01
CA PHE A 130 -14.35 -35.45 41.89
C PHE A 130 -13.36 -36.62 41.75
N GLN A 131 -12.06 -36.35 41.86
CA GLN A 131 -11.05 -37.41 41.80
C GLN A 131 -11.22 -38.44 42.93
N GLN A 132 -11.47 -38.00 44.16
CA GLN A 132 -11.69 -38.91 45.29
C GLN A 132 -12.98 -39.72 45.13
N GLU A 133 -14.06 -39.12 44.63
CA GLU A 133 -15.35 -39.79 44.50
C GLU A 133 -15.34 -40.89 43.43
N TYR A 134 -14.67 -40.65 42.31
CA TYR A 134 -14.70 -41.59 41.18
C TYR A 134 -13.48 -42.50 41.10
N PHE A 135 -12.32 -42.02 41.54
CA PHE A 135 -11.08 -42.79 41.45
C PHE A 135 -10.59 -43.27 42.81
N GLY A 136 -11.24 -42.88 43.92
CA GLY A 136 -10.97 -43.39 45.28
C GLY A 136 -9.48 -43.58 45.52
N SER A 137 -8.74 -42.47 45.58
CA SER A 137 -7.28 -42.45 45.68
C SER A 137 -6.73 -43.47 46.68
#